data_AF-A0A4Y2HNW3-F1
#
_entry.id   AF-A0A4Y2HNW3-F1
#
_cell.length_a   1.000
_cell.length_b   1.000
_cell.length_c   1.000
_cell.angle_alpha   90.00
_cell.angle_beta   90.00
_cell.angle_gamma   90.00
#
_symmetry.space_group_name_H-M   'P 1'
#
loop_
_entity.id
_entity.type
_entity.pdbx_description
1 polymer ?
#
loop_
_entity_poly.entity_id
_entity_poly.type
_entity_poly.pdbx_seq_one_letter_code
_entity_poly.pdbx_strand_id
1 'polypeptide(L)'
;MNDGRKECTFLWFIEKYSYCWHEKGELLTSPRFSFDALEGTVWNLVLFPRGCRNEERGNISLFLYRSANDAGPEYFPVKYELSLLAADRSALHSRDSQFTFKRNDFSGYNQLVQMDEIHLQKKAEYLPNDTLSVCCKMWKGERDWQTAEQISARTRIVVEKIWVIHIVENFSTLQPNVKKTRKIQSNVEGDLVILNLYYTDDSCDEEKIIIEIVPSDAKKILHKCKFSLLEKYGIIRDCGGIDYAFDAERLSIHKLPLSFTREAVLKKSEYLTNDMFFLLCECTFSTKITLHTIEEHRHELPLAVIKQKRKHDDNKDLYKAAEKISECCSVSEDIKAIYINQQLTDMELRTKTKSFPAHKVVLCVRSPVFEAMLTSDMKETNTACIPVDDLEDDTVEQLLLFLYSDSLERL
;
A
#
# COMPACT_ATOMS: atom_id res chain seq x y z
N MET A 1 33.51 -7.88 -24.57
CA MET A 1 32.93 -9.17 -25.00
C MET A 1 31.85 -9.51 -24.00
N ASN A 2 30.59 -9.51 -24.43
CA ASN A 2 29.45 -9.97 -23.61
C ASN A 2 29.62 -11.48 -23.43
N ASP A 3 30.12 -11.89 -22.27
CA ASP A 3 30.15 -13.30 -21.88
C ASP A 3 28.68 -13.74 -21.78
N GLY A 4 28.25 -14.63 -22.67
CA GLY A 4 26.86 -15.06 -22.89
C GLY A 4 26.26 -15.86 -21.74
N ARG A 5 26.59 -15.53 -20.49
CA ARG A 5 26.00 -16.13 -19.30
C ARG A 5 24.55 -15.73 -19.22
N LYS A 6 23.68 -16.69 -19.52
CA LYS A 6 22.26 -16.58 -19.24
C LYS A 6 22.09 -16.38 -17.73
N GLU A 7 21.20 -15.48 -17.37
CA GLU A 7 20.98 -15.06 -15.99
C GLU A 7 19.51 -15.26 -15.62
N CYS A 8 19.25 -15.71 -14.40
CA CYS A 8 17.91 -15.69 -13.82
C CYS A 8 17.78 -14.39 -13.02
N THR A 9 16.79 -13.57 -13.37
CA THR A 9 16.60 -12.25 -12.77
C THR A 9 15.27 -12.18 -12.04
N PHE A 10 15.31 -11.92 -10.74
CA PHE A 10 14.14 -11.61 -9.94
C PHE A 10 14.10 -10.11 -9.63
N LEU A 11 13.02 -9.45 -10.01
CA LEU A 11 12.76 -8.04 -9.72
C LEU A 11 11.68 -7.94 -8.65
N TRP A 12 11.95 -7.15 -7.61
CA TRP A 12 11.04 -6.91 -6.52
C TRP A 12 10.82 -5.41 -6.32
N PHE A 13 9.58 -4.97 -6.54
CA PHE A 13 9.17 -3.58 -6.41
C PHE A 13 8.40 -3.39 -5.12
N ILE A 14 8.90 -2.53 -4.23
CA ILE A 14 8.26 -2.22 -2.95
C ILE A 14 7.62 -0.84 -3.06
N GLU A 15 6.31 -0.81 -3.32
CA GLU A 15 5.53 0.41 -3.46
C GLU A 15 5.27 1.08 -2.12
N LYS A 16 5.22 2.41 -2.14
CA LYS A 16 5.04 3.27 -0.95
C LYS A 16 6.14 3.10 0.08
N TYR A 17 7.38 2.89 -0.37
CA TYR A 17 8.51 2.55 0.50
C TYR A 17 8.85 3.66 1.49
N SER A 18 8.59 4.94 1.19
CA SER A 18 8.80 6.02 2.17
C SER A 18 7.98 5.84 3.44
N TYR A 19 6.86 5.12 3.38
CA TYR A 19 6.02 4.80 4.54
C TYR A 19 6.49 3.55 5.30
N CYS A 20 7.61 2.94 4.89
CA CYS A 20 8.21 1.79 5.54
C CYS A 20 8.71 2.14 6.93
N TRP A 21 8.00 1.68 7.95
CA TRP A 21 8.31 1.95 9.36
C TRP A 21 8.59 0.67 10.16
N HIS A 22 9.32 -0.25 9.56
CA HIS A 22 9.80 -1.45 10.23
C HIS A 22 10.75 -1.04 11.36
N GLU A 23 10.59 -1.66 12.53
CA GLU A 23 11.56 -1.50 13.62
C GLU A 23 12.87 -2.18 13.24
N LYS A 24 13.92 -1.88 14.01
CA LYS A 24 15.20 -2.55 13.86
C LYS A 24 15.03 -4.07 14.05
N GLY A 25 15.62 -4.86 13.15
CA GLY A 25 15.45 -6.31 13.14
C GLY A 25 14.12 -6.80 12.55
N GLU A 26 13.20 -5.89 12.19
CA GLU A 26 12.02 -6.26 11.40
C GLU A 26 12.34 -6.26 9.91
N LEU A 27 11.72 -7.20 9.20
CA LEU A 27 12.05 -7.49 7.80
C LEU A 27 10.82 -7.45 6.90
N LEU A 28 11.07 -7.05 5.67
CA LEU A 28 10.18 -7.27 4.53
C LEU A 28 10.65 -8.49 3.77
N THR A 29 9.72 -9.38 3.41
CA THR A 29 10.01 -10.51 2.53
C THR A 29 9.41 -10.26 1.16
N SER A 30 10.12 -10.66 0.11
CA SER A 30 9.51 -10.77 -1.22
C SER A 30 8.58 -11.99 -1.26
N PRO A 31 7.66 -12.05 -2.23
CA PRO A 31 7.04 -13.31 -2.60
C PRO A 31 8.10 -14.37 -2.90
N ARG A 32 7.75 -15.63 -2.64
CA ARG A 32 8.61 -16.76 -3.00
C ARG A 32 8.69 -16.88 -4.51
N PHE A 33 9.88 -17.19 -5.02
CA PHE A 33 10.13 -17.40 -6.43
C PHE A 33 11.02 -18.63 -6.64
N SER A 34 10.89 -19.24 -7.81
CA SER A 34 11.72 -20.34 -8.28
C SER A 34 11.91 -20.18 -9.77
N PHE A 35 13.08 -20.53 -10.26
CA PHE A 35 13.37 -20.62 -11.68
C PHE A 35 13.51 -22.09 -12.05
N ASP A 36 13.06 -22.48 -13.24
CA ASP A 36 13.19 -23.86 -13.71
C ASP A 36 14.67 -24.28 -13.77
N ALA A 37 15.52 -23.31 -14.13
CA ALA A 37 16.96 -23.36 -14.13
C ALA A 37 17.64 -23.69 -12.78
N LEU A 38 16.93 -23.54 -11.66
CA LEU A 38 17.46 -23.73 -10.30
C LEU A 38 17.01 -25.03 -9.62
N GLU A 39 16.70 -26.07 -10.39
CA GLU A 39 16.51 -27.46 -9.91
C GLU A 39 15.49 -27.59 -8.77
N GLY A 40 14.38 -26.87 -8.86
CA GLY A 40 13.29 -26.95 -7.88
C GLY A 40 13.60 -26.31 -6.52
N THR A 41 14.66 -25.49 -6.43
CA THR A 41 14.92 -24.64 -5.26
C THR A 41 13.96 -23.45 -5.23
N VAL A 42 13.55 -23.03 -4.03
CA VAL A 42 12.61 -21.93 -3.81
C VAL A 42 13.28 -20.86 -2.96
N TRP A 43 13.14 -19.61 -3.36
CA TRP A 43 13.87 -18.47 -2.82
C TRP A 43 12.93 -17.33 -2.46
N ASN A 44 13.38 -16.43 -1.59
CA ASN A 44 12.82 -15.10 -1.44
C ASN A 44 13.91 -14.12 -1.00
N LEU A 45 13.68 -12.84 -1.25
CA LEU A 45 14.51 -11.76 -0.72
C LEU A 45 14.03 -11.36 0.66
N VAL A 46 14.98 -10.96 1.50
CA VAL A 46 14.75 -10.48 2.86
C VAL A 46 15.43 -9.12 3.00
N LEU A 47 14.64 -8.06 3.14
CA LEU A 47 15.12 -6.70 3.31
C LEU A 47 14.88 -6.25 4.76
N PHE A 48 15.92 -5.73 5.41
CA PHE A 48 15.82 -5.05 6.71
C PHE A 48 15.98 -3.55 6.49
N PRO A 49 14.88 -2.77 6.46
CA PRO A 49 14.92 -1.34 6.17
C PRO A 49 15.75 -0.52 7.16
N ARG A 50 15.93 -1.02 8.40
CA ARG A 50 16.69 -0.35 9.48
C ARG A 50 17.81 -1.21 10.07
N GLY A 51 18.27 -2.20 9.31
CA GLY A 51 19.34 -3.10 9.70
C GLY A 51 18.86 -4.30 10.54
N CYS A 52 19.67 -5.36 10.54
CA CYS A 52 19.38 -6.61 11.25
C CYS A 52 19.90 -6.57 12.70
N ARG A 53 21.09 -6.00 12.93
CA ARG A 53 21.80 -6.00 14.22
C ARG A 53 22.11 -4.62 14.75
N ASN A 54 22.63 -4.58 15.98
CA ASN A 54 22.87 -3.31 16.67
C ASN A 54 23.88 -2.40 15.98
N GLU A 55 24.95 -3.00 15.46
CA GLU A 55 26.08 -2.39 14.76
C GLU A 55 25.72 -1.83 13.37
N GLU A 56 24.55 -2.19 12.85
CA GLU A 56 24.11 -1.84 11.48
C GLU A 56 23.10 -0.68 11.48
N ARG A 57 22.94 0.03 12.62
CA ARG A 57 21.99 1.15 12.74
C ARG A 57 22.21 2.17 11.62
N GLY A 58 21.13 2.50 10.90
CA GLY A 58 21.18 3.46 9.79
C GLY A 58 21.57 2.86 8.43
N ASN A 59 21.74 1.54 8.33
CA ASN A 59 21.97 0.85 7.06
C ASN A 59 20.80 -0.07 6.72
N ILE A 60 20.53 -0.19 5.42
CA ILE A 60 19.63 -1.20 4.88
C ILE A 60 20.41 -2.49 4.66
N SER A 61 19.86 -3.61 5.14
CA SER A 61 20.41 -4.95 4.90
C SER A 61 19.54 -5.70 3.90
N LEU A 62 20.16 -6.50 3.03
CA LEU A 62 19.44 -7.29 2.02
C LEU A 62 20.08 -8.67 1.87
N PHE A 63 19.25 -9.70 1.93
CA PHE A 63 19.67 -11.10 1.84
C PHE A 63 18.83 -11.87 0.85
N LEU A 64 19.48 -12.85 0.22
CA LEU A 64 18.83 -13.95 -0.48
C LEU A 64 18.65 -15.09 0.52
N TYR A 65 17.43 -15.59 0.65
CA TYR A 65 17.09 -16.70 1.53
C TYR A 65 16.57 -17.89 0.71
N ARG A 66 17.02 -19.10 1.08
CA ARG A 66 16.55 -20.35 0.51
C ARG A 66 15.49 -20.98 1.42
N SER A 67 14.34 -21.33 0.86
CA SER A 67 13.23 -21.98 1.57
C SER A 67 13.69 -23.21 2.36
N ALA A 68 13.16 -23.38 3.56
CA ALA A 68 13.34 -24.60 4.35
C ALA A 68 12.72 -25.84 3.67
N ASN A 69 11.64 -25.62 2.91
CA ASN A 69 10.87 -26.67 2.22
C ASN A 69 10.92 -26.40 0.72
N ASP A 70 11.89 -27.01 0.04
CA ASP A 70 12.00 -27.01 -1.42
C ASP A 70 12.34 -28.43 -1.95
N ALA A 71 12.18 -28.63 -3.26
CA ALA A 71 12.43 -29.91 -3.91
C ALA A 71 13.90 -30.07 -4.36
N GLY A 72 14.70 -29.00 -4.24
CA GLY A 72 16.10 -28.99 -4.67
C GLY A 72 17.06 -29.76 -3.75
N PRO A 73 18.33 -29.89 -4.16
CA PRO A 73 19.35 -30.67 -3.45
C PRO A 73 19.66 -30.08 -2.06
N GLU A 74 20.17 -30.87 -1.11
CA GLU A 74 20.42 -30.39 0.26
C GLU A 74 21.30 -29.12 0.30
N TYR A 75 22.35 -29.11 -0.52
CA TYR A 75 23.28 -27.99 -0.70
C TYR A 75 23.22 -27.49 -2.14
N PHE A 76 23.15 -26.17 -2.32
CA PHE A 76 23.04 -25.56 -3.65
C PHE A 76 24.03 -24.40 -3.82
N PRO A 77 25.14 -24.59 -4.57
CA PRO A 77 26.08 -23.53 -4.88
C PRO A 77 25.52 -22.59 -5.94
N VAL A 78 25.47 -21.30 -5.64
CA VAL A 78 24.97 -20.28 -6.57
C VAL A 78 25.81 -19.01 -6.47
N LYS A 79 26.13 -18.42 -7.63
CA LYS A 79 26.62 -17.05 -7.68
C LYS A 79 25.39 -16.14 -7.82
N TYR A 80 25.34 -15.07 -7.04
CA TYR A 80 24.22 -14.14 -7.09
C TYR A 80 24.69 -12.71 -6.90
N GLU A 81 23.89 -11.77 -7.38
CA GLU A 81 24.08 -10.33 -7.23
C GLU A 81 22.79 -9.74 -6.65
N LEU A 82 22.94 -8.88 -5.65
CA LEU A 82 21.83 -8.11 -5.08
C LEU A 82 22.07 -6.64 -5.36
N SER A 83 21.07 -5.99 -5.94
CA SER A 83 21.17 -4.58 -6.30
C SER A 83 19.90 -3.79 -6.05
N LEU A 84 20.07 -2.48 -5.85
CA LEU A 84 19.00 -1.50 -5.88
C LEU A 84 19.03 -0.80 -7.24
N LEU A 85 17.86 -0.61 -7.83
CA LEU A 85 17.72 -0.08 -9.18
C LEU A 85 17.17 1.35 -9.20
N ALA A 86 17.65 2.14 -10.16
CA ALA A 86 17.07 3.43 -10.52
C ALA A 86 15.81 3.26 -11.39
N ALA A 87 15.16 4.38 -11.72
CA ALA A 87 13.98 4.43 -12.59
C ALA A 87 14.20 3.82 -13.98
N ASP A 88 15.42 3.94 -14.53
CA ASP A 88 15.81 3.38 -15.82
C ASP A 88 16.26 1.91 -15.74
N ARG A 89 16.14 1.29 -14.56
CA ARG A 89 16.61 -0.07 -14.21
C ARG A 89 18.12 -0.24 -14.20
N SER A 90 18.90 0.84 -14.24
CA SER A 90 20.33 0.77 -13.95
C SER A 90 20.56 0.46 -12.47
N ALA A 91 21.64 -0.28 -12.16
CA ALA A 91 21.98 -0.59 -10.79
C ALA A 91 22.63 0.62 -10.12
N LEU A 92 21.98 1.17 -9.08
CA LEU A 92 22.50 2.25 -8.24
C LEU A 92 23.54 1.74 -7.25
N HIS A 93 23.23 0.61 -6.63
CA HIS A 93 24.14 -0.10 -5.74
C HIS A 93 24.03 -1.58 -6.03
N SER A 94 25.16 -2.24 -6.28
CA SER A 94 25.19 -3.65 -6.63
C SER A 94 26.39 -4.33 -5.97
N ARG A 95 26.17 -5.54 -5.46
CA ARG A 95 27.21 -6.41 -4.92
C ARG A 95 26.93 -7.85 -5.31
N ASP A 96 27.96 -8.55 -5.78
CA ASP A 96 27.90 -9.98 -6.07
C ASP A 96 28.60 -10.81 -4.99
N SER A 97 28.17 -12.06 -4.88
CA SER A 97 28.68 -13.05 -3.95
C SER A 97 28.47 -14.44 -4.51
N GLN A 98 29.19 -15.41 -3.96
CA GLN A 98 29.00 -16.82 -4.24
C GLN A 98 28.85 -17.56 -2.92
N PHE A 99 27.79 -18.34 -2.79
CA PHE A 99 27.49 -19.05 -1.55
C PHE A 99 26.89 -20.42 -1.86
N THR A 100 27.13 -21.38 -0.97
CA THR A 100 26.52 -22.71 -1.03
C THR A 100 25.43 -22.78 0.02
N PHE A 101 24.18 -22.64 -0.41
CA PHE A 101 23.02 -22.60 0.48
C PHE A 101 22.59 -24.00 0.87
N LYS A 102 22.53 -24.28 2.17
CA LYS A 102 21.65 -25.32 2.71
C LYS A 102 20.20 -24.80 2.70
N ARG A 103 19.22 -25.71 2.74
CA ARG A 103 17.83 -25.31 3.03
C ARG A 103 17.77 -24.51 4.32
N ASN A 104 16.96 -23.44 4.32
CA ASN A 104 16.82 -22.49 5.42
C ASN A 104 18.05 -21.57 5.67
N ASP A 105 19.06 -21.59 4.78
CA ASP A 105 20.16 -20.62 4.84
C ASP A 105 19.77 -19.29 4.18
N PHE A 106 20.47 -18.24 4.59
CA PHE A 106 20.47 -16.93 3.93
C PHE A 106 21.89 -16.40 3.80
N SER A 107 22.11 -15.61 2.75
CA SER A 107 23.37 -14.92 2.51
C SER A 107 23.12 -13.60 1.80
N GLY A 108 23.94 -12.60 2.07
CA GLY A 108 23.71 -11.24 1.61
C GLY A 108 24.54 -10.22 2.36
N TYR A 109 24.02 -9.00 2.47
CA TYR A 109 24.76 -7.84 2.93
C TYR A 109 24.06 -7.20 4.13
N ASN A 110 24.76 -7.21 5.26
CA ASN A 110 24.34 -6.52 6.48
C ASN A 110 24.29 -4.99 6.29
N GLN A 111 25.15 -4.44 5.43
CA GLN A 111 25.24 -3.01 5.13
C GLN A 111 25.32 -2.86 3.61
N LEU A 112 24.17 -2.78 2.95
CA LEU A 112 24.10 -2.55 1.51
C LEU A 112 24.25 -1.05 1.21
N VAL A 113 23.39 -0.23 1.82
CA VAL A 113 23.36 1.21 1.59
C VAL A 113 22.91 1.94 2.86
N GLN A 114 23.36 3.18 3.03
CA GLN A 114 22.92 4.03 4.13
C GLN A 114 21.48 4.52 3.89
N MET A 115 20.69 4.53 4.95
CA MET A 115 19.29 4.97 4.89
C MET A 115 19.19 6.43 4.46
N ASP A 116 20.06 7.31 4.97
CA ASP A 116 20.06 8.73 4.63
C ASP A 116 20.33 8.99 3.14
N GLU A 117 21.09 8.11 2.48
CA GLU A 117 21.30 8.23 1.03
C GLU A 117 19.98 8.03 0.27
N ILE A 118 19.20 7.01 0.63
CA ILE A 118 17.89 6.74 0.00
C ILE A 118 16.87 7.81 0.37
N HIS A 119 16.77 8.18 1.64
CA HIS A 119 15.65 8.98 2.13
C HIS A 119 15.89 10.49 2.01
N LEU A 120 17.12 10.96 2.16
CA LEU A 120 17.45 12.39 2.23
C LEU A 120 18.24 12.89 1.01
N GLN A 121 19.30 12.18 0.61
CA GLN A 121 20.26 12.71 -0.37
C GLN A 121 19.80 12.48 -1.81
N LYS A 122 19.38 11.25 -2.15
CA LYS A 122 19.09 10.80 -3.52
C LYS A 122 17.71 10.16 -3.65
N LYS A 123 16.73 10.68 -2.92
CA LYS A 123 15.36 10.13 -2.87
C LYS A 123 14.72 9.93 -4.23
N ALA A 124 14.87 10.90 -5.14
CA ALA A 124 14.29 10.81 -6.48
C ALA A 124 14.92 9.70 -7.33
N GLU A 125 16.18 9.34 -7.07
CA GLU A 125 16.90 8.29 -7.81
C GLU A 125 16.53 6.90 -7.29
N TYR A 126 16.53 6.72 -5.95
CA TYR A 126 16.26 5.42 -5.32
C TYR A 126 14.77 5.07 -5.22
N LEU A 127 13.88 6.07 -5.10
CA LEU A 127 12.45 5.89 -4.87
C LEU A 127 11.60 6.58 -5.95
N PRO A 128 11.76 6.25 -7.24
CA PRO A 128 10.89 6.75 -8.28
C PRO A 128 9.44 6.33 -8.01
N ASN A 129 8.51 7.28 -8.03
CA ASN A 129 7.10 7.05 -7.63
C ASN A 129 6.96 6.38 -6.26
N ASP A 130 7.85 6.69 -5.32
CA ASP A 130 7.90 6.11 -3.98
C ASP A 130 8.03 4.57 -3.96
N THR A 131 8.75 4.02 -4.95
CA THR A 131 8.95 2.58 -5.10
C THR A 131 10.42 2.22 -5.01
N LEU A 132 10.79 1.39 -4.02
CA LEU A 132 12.13 0.82 -3.95
C LEU A 132 12.20 -0.40 -4.86
N SER A 133 13.12 -0.36 -5.83
CA SER A 133 13.31 -1.46 -6.78
C SER A 133 14.53 -2.29 -6.39
N VAL A 134 14.31 -3.55 -6.03
CA VAL A 134 15.34 -4.51 -5.66
C VAL A 134 15.49 -5.54 -6.78
N CYS A 135 16.73 -5.87 -7.13
CA CYS A 135 17.04 -6.85 -8.14
C CYS A 135 17.94 -7.94 -7.55
N CYS A 136 17.60 -9.19 -7.86
CA CYS A 136 18.45 -10.34 -7.60
C CYS A 136 18.74 -11.04 -8.93
N LYS A 137 20.02 -11.12 -9.28
CA LYS A 137 20.49 -11.91 -10.41
C LYS A 137 21.17 -13.16 -9.88
N MET A 138 20.92 -14.29 -10.51
CA MET A 138 21.46 -15.59 -10.10
C MET A 138 22.09 -16.30 -11.30
N TRP A 139 23.25 -16.91 -11.06
CA TRP A 139 24.04 -17.65 -12.04
C TRP A 139 24.51 -18.99 -11.46
N LYS A 140 24.47 -20.02 -12.30
CA LYS A 140 25.05 -21.33 -12.04
C LYS A 140 26.24 -21.58 -12.97
N GLY A 141 27.27 -22.29 -12.49
CA GLY A 141 28.51 -22.50 -13.24
C GLY A 141 28.38 -23.41 -14.48
N GLU A 142 29.11 -23.02 -15.54
CA GLU A 142 29.57 -23.71 -16.77
C GLU A 142 28.67 -24.67 -17.57
N ARG A 143 27.39 -24.85 -17.24
CA ARG A 143 26.45 -25.47 -18.19
C ARG A 143 25.26 -24.58 -18.48
N ASP A 144 25.33 -24.05 -19.70
CA ASP A 144 24.39 -23.21 -20.42
C ASP A 144 22.93 -23.53 -20.10
N TRP A 145 22.27 -22.60 -19.40
CA TRP A 145 20.81 -22.54 -19.46
C TRP A 145 20.38 -22.35 -20.92
N GLN A 146 19.15 -22.71 -21.27
CA GLN A 146 18.66 -22.47 -22.63
C GLN A 146 17.99 -21.10 -22.77
N THR A 147 17.47 -20.53 -21.68
CA THR A 147 16.72 -19.28 -21.65
C THR A 147 17.10 -18.41 -20.45
N ALA A 148 17.18 -17.08 -20.65
CA ALA A 148 17.16 -16.14 -19.54
C ALA A 148 15.72 -16.07 -19.02
N GLU A 149 15.55 -16.15 -17.70
CA GLU A 149 14.23 -16.06 -17.06
C GLU A 149 14.17 -14.80 -16.22
N GLN A 150 13.04 -14.10 -16.31
CA GLN A 150 12.76 -12.94 -15.49
C GLN A 150 11.41 -13.09 -14.80
N ILE A 151 11.42 -12.92 -13.47
CA ILE A 151 10.22 -12.88 -12.63
C ILE A 151 10.14 -11.51 -11.98
N SER A 152 8.96 -10.90 -12.00
CA SER A 152 8.70 -9.63 -11.33
C SER A 152 7.63 -9.81 -10.26
N ALA A 153 7.90 -9.25 -9.08
CA ALA A 153 7.02 -9.27 -7.93
C ALA A 153 6.83 -7.86 -7.38
N ARG A 154 5.64 -7.58 -6.86
CA ARG A 154 5.36 -6.36 -6.13
C ARG A 154 4.94 -6.64 -4.70
N THR A 155 5.39 -5.74 -3.85
CA THR A 155 4.96 -5.62 -2.46
C THR A 155 4.46 -4.19 -2.27
N ARG A 156 3.31 -4.00 -1.64
CA ARG A 156 2.78 -2.67 -1.35
C ARG A 156 2.60 -2.45 0.13
N ILE A 157 3.16 -1.35 0.63
CA ILE A 157 2.94 -0.90 2.01
C ILE A 157 1.57 -0.24 2.08
N VAL A 158 0.70 -0.74 2.95
CA VAL A 158 -0.65 -0.19 3.13
C VAL A 158 -0.57 1.07 4.00
N VAL A 159 -1.08 2.16 3.44
CA VAL A 159 -1.11 3.48 4.06
C VAL A 159 -2.56 3.90 4.21
N GLU A 160 -2.92 4.28 5.42
CA GLU A 160 -4.23 4.82 5.75
C GLU A 160 -4.11 6.31 6.01
N LYS A 161 -4.99 7.09 5.38
CA LYS A 161 -5.08 8.53 5.62
C LYS A 161 -6.41 8.82 6.29
N ILE A 162 -6.34 9.52 7.42
CA ILE A 162 -7.49 9.87 8.23
C ILE A 162 -7.59 11.39 8.26
N TRP A 163 -8.77 11.90 7.92
CA TRP A 163 -9.11 13.32 7.94
C TRP A 163 -10.26 13.54 8.89
N VAL A 164 -10.06 14.38 9.90
CA VAL A 164 -11.05 14.51 10.95
C VAL A 164 -11.06 15.94 11.52
N ILE A 165 -12.25 16.51 11.67
CA ILE A 165 -12.42 17.83 12.34
C ILE A 165 -12.72 17.63 13.82
N HIS A 166 -11.72 17.77 14.70
CA HIS A 166 -11.91 17.71 16.14
C HIS A 166 -12.55 19.00 16.65
N ILE A 167 -13.72 18.87 17.28
CA ILE A 167 -14.51 20.00 17.78
C ILE A 167 -14.38 20.02 19.30
N VAL A 168 -13.96 21.15 19.84
CA VAL A 168 -13.91 21.37 21.29
C VAL A 168 -14.87 22.49 21.66
N GLU A 169 -15.98 22.10 22.28
CA GLU A 169 -16.99 23.01 22.81
C GLU A 169 -16.53 23.67 24.12
N ASN A 170 -17.06 24.86 24.36
CA ASN A 170 -16.80 25.65 25.57
C ASN A 170 -15.29 25.89 25.80
N PHE A 171 -14.55 26.15 24.72
CA PHE A 171 -13.09 26.20 24.72
C PHE A 171 -12.55 27.27 25.70
N SER A 172 -13.23 28.41 25.80
CA SER A 172 -12.88 29.49 26.74
C SER A 172 -12.89 29.05 28.21
N THR A 173 -13.73 28.08 28.57
CA THR A 173 -13.87 27.57 29.94
C THR A 173 -13.15 26.24 30.21
N LEU A 174 -12.47 25.71 29.19
CA LEU A 174 -11.69 24.47 29.29
C LEU A 174 -10.71 24.59 30.46
N GLN A 175 -10.63 23.56 31.29
CA GLN A 175 -9.69 23.48 32.40
C GLN A 175 -8.36 22.87 31.93
N PRO A 176 -7.22 23.23 32.54
CA PRO A 176 -5.93 22.70 32.14
C PRO A 176 -5.86 21.18 32.26
N ASN A 177 -5.11 20.54 31.37
CA ASN A 177 -4.88 19.09 31.33
C ASN A 177 -6.15 18.22 31.19
N VAL A 178 -7.33 18.82 31.00
CA VAL A 178 -8.57 18.09 30.71
C VAL A 178 -8.61 17.72 29.23
N LYS A 179 -8.49 16.41 28.97
CA LYS A 179 -8.48 15.85 27.63
C LYS A 179 -9.87 15.88 27.00
N LYS A 180 -9.98 16.54 25.86
CA LYS A 180 -11.13 16.46 24.96
C LYS A 180 -10.84 15.39 23.92
N THR A 181 -11.46 14.24 24.13
CA THR A 181 -11.20 13.03 23.36
C THR A 181 -12.12 12.92 22.16
N ARG A 182 -11.54 12.58 21.02
CA ARG A 182 -12.26 12.11 19.84
C ARG A 182 -11.74 10.75 19.43
N LYS A 183 -12.68 9.81 19.28
CA LYS A 183 -12.41 8.47 18.76
C LYS A 183 -12.66 8.48 17.27
N ILE A 184 -11.75 7.89 16.51
CA ILE A 184 -11.84 7.76 15.07
C ILE A 184 -11.80 6.29 14.74
N GLN A 185 -12.82 5.81 14.03
CA GLN A 185 -12.82 4.46 13.51
C GLN A 185 -11.82 4.39 12.36
N SER A 186 -10.92 3.42 12.40
CA SER A 186 -10.07 3.09 11.27
C SER A 186 -10.87 2.42 10.17
N ASN A 187 -10.33 2.47 8.94
CA ASN A 187 -10.77 1.64 7.83
C ASN A 187 -10.53 0.14 8.07
N VAL A 188 -9.71 -0.24 9.07
CA VAL A 188 -9.58 -1.63 9.52
C VAL A 188 -10.62 -1.90 10.61
N GLU A 189 -11.43 -2.93 10.41
CA GLU A 189 -12.51 -3.30 11.32
C GLU A 189 -11.98 -3.55 12.74
N GLY A 190 -12.56 -2.86 13.74
CA GLY A 190 -12.17 -2.96 15.14
C GLY A 190 -10.99 -2.09 15.59
N ASP A 191 -10.29 -1.40 14.68
CA ASP A 191 -9.18 -0.49 15.05
C ASP A 191 -9.65 0.96 15.24
N LEU A 192 -9.13 1.60 16.28
CA LEU A 192 -9.48 2.94 16.74
C LEU A 192 -8.24 3.82 16.86
N VAL A 193 -8.37 5.07 16.46
CA VAL A 193 -7.39 6.12 16.77
C VAL A 193 -8.03 7.12 17.71
N ILE A 194 -7.37 7.38 18.83
CA ILE A 194 -7.81 8.34 19.84
C ILE A 194 -7.01 9.62 19.68
N LEU A 195 -7.71 10.74 19.47
CA LEU A 195 -7.15 12.09 19.50
C LEU A 195 -7.60 12.77 20.79
N ASN A 196 -6.65 13.23 21.59
CA ASN A 196 -6.91 14.03 22.78
C ASN A 196 -6.38 15.45 22.56
N LEU A 197 -7.24 16.45 22.71
CA LEU A 197 -6.85 17.85 22.75
C LEU A 197 -6.96 18.36 24.19
N TYR A 198 -5.88 18.96 24.68
CA TYR A 198 -5.86 19.66 25.96
C TYR A 198 -4.86 20.80 25.89
N TYR A 199 -4.85 21.66 26.89
CA TYR A 199 -3.76 22.62 27.06
C TYR A 199 -3.05 22.38 28.39
N THR A 200 -1.77 22.70 28.43
CA THR A 200 -0.95 22.59 29.64
C THR A 200 -1.01 23.88 30.43
N ASP A 201 -1.00 23.73 31.75
CA ASP A 201 -0.77 24.80 32.72
C ASP A 201 0.57 24.49 33.38
N ASP A 202 1.65 24.88 32.70
CA ASP A 202 3.00 24.77 33.25
C ASP A 202 3.39 26.15 33.78
N SER A 203 3.63 26.25 35.09
CA SER A 203 3.93 27.51 35.79
C SER A 203 5.22 28.22 35.33
N CYS A 204 5.93 27.68 34.34
CA CYS A 204 7.19 28.19 33.80
C CYS A 204 7.17 28.40 32.27
N ASP A 205 6.15 27.94 31.56
CA ASP A 205 6.05 28.00 30.08
C ASP A 205 4.71 28.66 29.67
N GLU A 206 4.64 29.27 28.49
CA GLU A 206 3.35 29.75 27.95
C GLU A 206 2.36 28.57 27.77
N GLU A 207 1.06 28.79 28.03
CA GLU A 207 0.01 27.76 27.88
C GLU A 207 0.03 27.15 26.47
N LYS A 208 0.50 25.90 26.31
CA LYS A 208 0.55 25.20 25.02
C LYS A 208 -0.67 24.32 24.84
N ILE A 209 -1.28 24.39 23.66
CA ILE A 209 -2.29 23.42 23.24
C ILE A 209 -1.58 22.18 22.72
N ILE A 210 -1.88 21.02 23.29
CA ILE A 210 -1.27 19.73 22.96
C ILE A 210 -2.31 18.84 22.30
N ILE A 211 -1.89 18.21 21.21
CA ILE A 211 -2.58 17.08 20.59
C ILE A 211 -1.85 15.80 20.94
N GLU A 212 -2.55 14.89 21.61
CA GLU A 212 -2.06 13.56 21.90
C GLU A 212 -2.77 12.54 20.99
N ILE A 213 -1.99 11.81 20.19
CA ILE A 213 -2.47 10.78 19.27
C ILE A 213 -2.11 9.41 19.84
N VAL A 214 -3.13 8.57 20.05
CA VAL A 214 -3.00 7.21 20.60
C VAL A 214 -3.71 6.22 19.66
N PRO A 215 -2.98 5.51 18.79
CA PRO A 215 -3.51 4.37 18.05
C PRO A 215 -3.84 3.20 18.98
N SER A 216 -4.94 2.47 18.72
CA SER A 216 -5.32 1.30 19.52
C SER A 216 -4.50 0.06 19.20
N ASP A 217 -4.13 -0.13 17.93
CA ASP A 217 -3.23 -1.20 17.49
C ASP A 217 -1.77 -0.72 17.49
N ALA A 218 -0.92 -1.41 18.25
CA ALA A 218 0.53 -1.23 18.25
C ALA A 218 1.21 -1.64 16.93
N LYS A 219 0.49 -2.06 15.88
CA LYS A 219 1.01 -2.24 14.52
C LYS A 219 0.75 -1.03 13.62
N LYS A 220 -0.10 -0.10 14.07
CA LYS A 220 -0.38 1.15 13.37
C LYS A 220 0.65 2.19 13.77
N ILE A 221 1.25 2.82 12.77
CA ILE A 221 2.38 3.72 12.98
C ILE A 221 2.01 5.06 12.39
N LEU A 222 1.97 6.10 13.23
CA LEU A 222 1.80 7.45 12.73
C LEU A 222 3.05 7.84 11.94
N HIS A 223 2.88 8.05 10.65
CA HIS A 223 3.96 8.44 9.74
C HIS A 223 4.01 9.95 9.54
N LYS A 224 2.85 10.59 9.41
CA LYS A 224 2.76 12.04 9.22
C LYS A 224 1.49 12.55 9.86
N CYS A 225 1.57 13.71 10.49
CA CYS A 225 0.41 14.42 10.98
C CYS A 225 0.50 15.90 10.62
N LYS A 226 -0.61 16.49 10.22
CA LYS A 226 -0.76 17.93 10.03
C LYS A 226 -2.00 18.41 10.75
N PHE A 227 -1.89 19.54 11.42
CA PHE A 227 -2.97 20.18 12.14
C PHE A 227 -3.27 21.52 11.51
N SER A 228 -4.54 21.82 11.32
CA SER A 228 -4.96 23.12 10.81
C SER A 228 -6.19 23.64 11.54
N LEU A 229 -6.16 24.91 11.93
CA LEU A 229 -7.28 25.60 12.53
C LEU A 229 -8.30 25.97 11.46
N LEU A 230 -9.58 25.70 11.72
CA LEU A 230 -10.69 26.13 10.89
C LEU A 230 -11.39 27.34 11.54
N GLU A 231 -11.32 28.48 10.85
CA GLU A 231 -11.86 29.76 11.35
C GLU A 231 -13.33 29.98 10.94
N LYS A 232 -13.94 31.03 11.53
CA LYS A 232 -15.36 31.40 11.36
C LYS A 232 -15.84 31.60 9.91
N TYR A 233 -14.94 31.74 8.94
CA TYR A 233 -15.24 31.93 7.52
C TYR A 233 -14.73 30.79 6.62
N GLY A 234 -14.39 29.63 7.20
CA GLY A 234 -13.85 28.50 6.44
C GLY A 234 -12.39 28.66 6.03
N ILE A 235 -11.68 29.66 6.60
CA ILE A 235 -10.25 29.83 6.39
C ILE A 235 -9.51 28.75 7.19
N ILE A 236 -8.62 28.04 6.51
CA ILE A 236 -7.79 26.98 7.11
C ILE A 236 -6.39 27.54 7.32
N ARG A 237 -5.87 27.51 8.55
CA ARG A 237 -4.47 27.87 8.86
C ARG A 237 -3.71 26.70 9.43
N ASP A 238 -2.53 26.45 8.89
CA ASP A 238 -1.60 25.47 9.47
C ASP A 238 -1.20 25.89 10.89
N CYS A 239 -1.24 24.94 11.81
CA CYS A 239 -0.98 25.20 13.22
C CYS A 239 -0.08 24.16 13.87
N GLY A 240 0.67 23.41 13.05
CA GLY A 240 1.60 22.39 13.52
C GLY A 240 1.42 21.07 12.83
N GLY A 241 2.30 20.14 13.18
CA GLY A 241 2.36 18.83 12.58
C GLY A 241 3.72 18.21 12.80
N ILE A 242 3.85 16.97 12.32
CA ILE A 242 5.10 16.24 12.34
C ILE A 242 5.17 15.34 11.12
N ASP A 243 6.35 15.25 10.54
CA ASP A 243 6.64 14.30 9.49
C ASP A 243 7.70 13.34 10.04
N TYR A 244 7.26 12.15 10.41
CA TYR A 244 8.15 11.15 10.94
C TYR A 244 8.97 10.51 9.82
N ALA A 245 8.83 10.81 8.53
CA ALA A 245 9.53 10.08 7.45
C ALA A 245 11.04 9.85 7.64
N PHE A 246 11.71 10.63 8.51
CA PHE A 246 13.15 10.55 8.81
C PHE A 246 13.49 10.23 10.27
N ASP A 247 12.51 10.02 11.14
CA ASP A 247 12.76 9.74 12.56
C ASP A 247 13.25 8.30 12.79
N ALA A 248 14.19 8.14 13.72
CA ALA A 248 14.79 6.87 14.08
C ALA A 248 13.97 6.11 15.11
N GLU A 249 13.12 6.80 15.87
CA GLU A 249 12.44 6.24 17.03
C GLU A 249 10.94 6.20 16.86
N ARG A 250 10.35 5.07 17.27
CA ARG A 250 8.92 4.87 17.25
C ARG A 250 8.35 5.31 18.59
N LEU A 251 7.48 6.30 18.57
CA LEU A 251 6.63 6.62 19.71
C LEU A 251 5.29 5.89 19.52
N SER A 252 4.81 5.22 20.57
CA SER A 252 3.46 4.66 20.61
C SER A 252 2.40 5.73 20.89
N ILE A 253 2.83 6.85 21.48
CA ILE A 253 2.00 7.99 21.84
C ILE A 253 2.72 9.25 21.37
N HIS A 254 2.04 10.05 20.57
CA HIS A 254 2.60 11.28 20.02
C HIS A 254 1.95 12.48 20.71
N LYS A 255 2.74 13.27 21.44
CA LYS A 255 2.31 14.54 22.04
C LYS A 255 2.90 15.68 21.25
N LEU A 256 2.05 16.41 20.54
CA LEU A 256 2.43 17.42 19.57
C LEU A 256 1.86 18.78 20.00
N PRO A 257 2.70 19.78 20.29
CA PRO A 257 2.23 21.13 20.56
C PRO A 257 1.77 21.80 19.27
N LEU A 258 0.69 22.58 19.35
CA LEU A 258 0.31 23.51 18.28
C LEU A 258 1.20 24.76 18.30
N SER A 259 1.25 25.47 17.18
CA SER A 259 2.09 26.66 16.99
C SER A 259 1.58 27.91 17.72
N PHE A 260 0.38 27.87 18.29
CA PHE A 260 -0.21 28.97 19.05
C PHE A 260 -0.62 28.54 20.47
N THR A 261 -0.62 29.51 21.36
CA THR A 261 -1.03 29.35 22.75
C THR A 261 -2.55 29.45 22.89
N ARG A 262 -3.09 28.97 24.01
CA ARG A 262 -4.50 29.13 24.33
C ARG A 262 -4.90 30.61 24.41
N GLU A 263 -4.06 31.45 25.02
CA GLU A 263 -4.31 32.90 25.06
C GLU A 263 -4.43 33.54 23.67
N ALA A 264 -3.57 33.14 22.72
CA ALA A 264 -3.60 33.68 21.36
C ALA A 264 -4.92 33.33 20.66
N VAL A 265 -5.47 32.13 20.92
CA VAL A 265 -6.79 31.71 20.44
C VAL A 265 -7.90 32.57 21.03
N LEU A 266 -7.87 32.82 22.36
CA LEU A 266 -8.90 33.61 23.03
C LEU A 266 -8.87 35.10 22.64
N LYS A 267 -7.70 35.64 22.31
CA LYS A 267 -7.54 37.04 21.87
C LYS A 267 -8.12 37.28 20.47
N LYS A 268 -8.23 36.25 19.62
CA LYS A 268 -8.71 36.37 18.23
C LYS A 268 -10.10 35.76 18.07
N SER A 269 -11.11 36.63 18.01
CA SER A 269 -12.52 36.23 17.83
C SER A 269 -12.80 35.39 16.56
N GLU A 270 -11.90 35.40 15.58
CA GLU A 270 -12.01 34.64 14.32
C GLU A 270 -11.73 33.14 14.50
N TYR A 271 -10.98 32.77 15.57
CA TYR A 271 -10.50 31.41 15.80
C TYR A 271 -11.53 30.53 16.51
N LEU A 272 -12.56 31.14 17.09
CA LEU A 272 -13.66 30.46 17.77
C LEU A 272 -14.98 30.83 17.12
N THR A 273 -15.83 29.85 16.89
CA THR A 273 -17.21 30.09 16.44
C THR A 273 -18.16 29.59 17.53
N ASN A 274 -18.89 30.50 18.18
CA ASN A 274 -19.76 30.18 19.32
C ASN A 274 -19.03 29.40 20.43
N ASP A 275 -17.80 29.85 20.79
CA ASP A 275 -16.91 29.19 21.74
C ASP A 275 -16.53 27.73 21.41
N MET A 276 -16.69 27.35 20.14
CA MET A 276 -16.20 26.09 19.61
C MET A 276 -14.87 26.31 18.87
N PHE A 277 -13.89 25.47 19.21
CA PHE A 277 -12.61 25.38 18.53
C PHE A 277 -12.62 24.21 17.55
N PHE A 278 -12.28 24.47 16.28
CA PHE A 278 -12.32 23.48 15.21
C PHE A 278 -10.90 23.19 14.71
N LEU A 279 -10.43 21.98 14.95
CA LEU A 279 -9.11 21.54 14.51
C LEU A 279 -9.26 20.46 13.45
N LEU A 280 -8.81 20.75 12.23
CA LEU A 280 -8.62 19.74 11.20
C LEU A 280 -7.33 18.97 11.49
N CYS A 281 -7.46 17.66 11.65
CA CYS A 281 -6.32 16.76 11.80
C CYS A 281 -6.23 15.87 10.55
N GLU A 282 -5.08 15.91 9.91
CA GLU A 282 -4.72 15.06 8.77
C GLU A 282 -3.64 14.09 9.24
N CYS A 283 -4.01 12.84 9.51
CA CYS A 283 -3.09 11.81 9.99
C CYS A 283 -2.85 10.77 8.89
N THR A 284 -1.59 10.43 8.65
CA THR A 284 -1.20 9.34 7.76
C THR A 284 -0.53 8.25 8.59
N PHE A 285 -1.11 7.05 8.54
CA PHE A 285 -0.62 5.87 9.23
C PHE A 285 -0.07 4.86 8.23
N SER A 286 1.05 4.21 8.56
CA SER A 286 1.46 2.99 7.90
C SER A 286 1.02 1.78 8.72
N THR A 287 0.55 0.75 8.02
CA THR A 287 0.17 -0.53 8.62
C THR A 287 1.12 -1.60 8.08
N LYS A 288 1.46 -2.60 8.91
CA LYS A 288 2.35 -3.72 8.51
C LYS A 288 1.73 -4.69 7.50
N ILE A 289 0.48 -4.47 7.08
CA ILE A 289 -0.20 -5.36 6.14
C ILE A 289 0.48 -5.19 4.78
N THR A 290 1.24 -6.21 4.41
CA THR A 290 2.03 -6.23 3.19
C THR A 290 1.25 -7.06 2.17
N LEU A 291 0.69 -6.42 1.14
CA LEU A 291 0.08 -7.15 0.04
C LEU A 291 1.18 -7.58 -0.93
N HIS A 292 1.14 -8.85 -1.30
CA HIS A 292 2.13 -9.51 -2.15
C HIS A 292 1.44 -10.00 -3.42
N THR A 293 1.94 -9.58 -4.58
CA THR A 293 1.43 -10.07 -5.87
C THR A 293 2.61 -10.36 -6.80
N ILE A 294 2.63 -11.56 -7.39
CA ILE A 294 3.53 -11.89 -8.50
C ILE A 294 2.81 -11.48 -9.78
N GLU A 295 3.42 -10.61 -10.58
CA GLU A 295 2.72 -9.97 -11.71
C GLU A 295 3.05 -10.60 -13.07
N GLU A 296 4.21 -11.25 -13.23
CA GLU A 296 4.62 -11.71 -14.56
C GLU A 296 5.71 -12.79 -14.54
N HIS A 297 5.49 -13.86 -15.31
CA HIS A 297 6.52 -14.79 -15.78
C HIS A 297 6.81 -14.48 -17.25
N ARG A 298 8.03 -14.03 -17.58
CA ARG A 298 8.45 -13.86 -18.98
C ARG A 298 9.46 -14.94 -19.34
N HIS A 299 9.07 -15.84 -20.22
CA HIS A 299 10.00 -16.67 -21.00
C HIS A 299 10.37 -15.89 -22.26
N GLU A 300 11.62 -15.47 -22.41
CA GLU A 300 12.02 -14.68 -23.59
C GLU A 300 11.98 -15.53 -24.87
N LEU A 301 11.05 -15.22 -25.77
CA LEU A 301 11.19 -15.53 -27.20
C LEU A 301 12.15 -14.51 -27.85
N PRO A 302 13.00 -14.91 -28.82
CA PRO A 302 14.12 -14.09 -29.30
C PRO A 302 13.72 -12.68 -29.79
N LEU A 303 14.55 -11.70 -29.42
CA LEU A 303 14.46 -10.24 -29.58
C LEU A 303 14.18 -9.66 -31.00
N ALA A 304 13.85 -10.47 -32.00
CA ALA A 304 13.59 -10.02 -33.37
C ALA A 304 12.15 -9.53 -33.63
N VAL A 305 11.17 -9.84 -32.77
CA VAL A 305 9.75 -9.55 -33.05
C VAL A 305 9.26 -8.22 -32.47
N ILE A 306 9.96 -7.61 -31.52
CA ILE A 306 9.45 -6.44 -30.76
C ILE A 306 9.65 -5.10 -31.51
N LYS A 307 10.36 -5.05 -32.65
CA LYS A 307 10.63 -3.79 -33.36
C LYS A 307 9.51 -3.31 -34.33
N GLN A 308 8.33 -3.92 -34.34
CA GLN A 308 7.23 -3.46 -35.20
C GLN A 308 5.91 -3.26 -34.43
N LYS A 309 5.85 -2.23 -33.58
CA LYS A 309 4.63 -1.44 -33.31
C LYS A 309 4.94 -0.29 -32.33
N ARG A 310 5.60 0.76 -32.83
CA ARG A 310 5.53 2.10 -32.23
C ARG A 310 5.42 3.12 -33.35
N LYS A 311 4.18 3.42 -33.75
CA LYS A 311 3.77 4.68 -34.37
C LYS A 311 2.30 4.95 -34.00
N HIS A 312 2.02 6.24 -33.81
CA HIS A 312 0.81 6.91 -33.33
C HIS A 312 0.56 6.83 -31.80
N ASP A 313 0.23 7.89 -31.08
CA ASP A 313 0.37 9.36 -31.23
C ASP A 313 -0.10 9.97 -29.89
N ASP A 314 0.15 11.27 -29.73
CA ASP A 314 -0.22 12.13 -28.61
C ASP A 314 -1.61 11.89 -27.96
N ASN A 315 -1.69 12.05 -26.62
CA ASN A 315 -2.84 12.71 -26.01
C ASN A 315 -2.53 13.27 -24.61
N LYS A 316 -2.45 14.60 -24.53
CA LYS A 316 -2.31 15.44 -23.33
C LYS A 316 -3.53 15.43 -22.40
N ASP A 317 -4.56 14.63 -22.69
CA ASP A 317 -5.82 14.61 -21.95
C ASP A 317 -5.88 13.59 -20.80
N LEU A 318 -4.88 12.71 -20.64
CA LEU A 318 -4.86 11.75 -19.50
C LEU A 318 -4.69 12.42 -18.13
N TYR A 319 -4.07 13.60 -18.07
CA TYR A 319 -3.75 14.26 -16.80
C TYR A 319 -4.95 14.99 -16.17
N LYS A 320 -6.00 15.31 -16.94
CA LYS A 320 -7.24 15.90 -16.42
C LYS A 320 -8.24 14.86 -15.92
N ALA A 321 -8.20 13.63 -16.43
CA ALA A 321 -9.03 12.54 -15.92
C ALA A 321 -8.53 12.06 -14.53
N ALA A 322 -7.21 12.06 -14.31
CA ALA A 322 -6.61 11.68 -13.05
C ALA A 322 -6.93 12.63 -11.88
N GLU A 323 -7.05 13.93 -12.13
CA GLU A 323 -7.46 14.91 -11.11
C GLU A 323 -8.91 14.73 -10.65
N LYS A 324 -9.79 14.20 -11.51
CA LYS A 324 -11.20 13.92 -11.15
C LYS A 324 -11.39 12.61 -10.37
N ILE A 325 -10.43 11.68 -10.44
CA ILE A 325 -10.42 10.45 -9.61
C ILE A 325 -10.08 10.79 -8.16
N SER A 326 -9.50 11.98 -7.90
CA SER A 326 -9.16 12.46 -6.55
C SER A 326 -10.39 12.85 -5.70
N GLU A 327 -11.60 12.85 -6.27
CA GLU A 327 -12.85 13.13 -5.55
C GLU A 327 -13.68 11.86 -5.29
N CYS A 328 -13.19 10.66 -5.61
CA CYS A 328 -14.08 9.51 -5.74
C CYS A 328 -14.40 8.78 -4.42
N CYS A 329 -15.66 8.38 -4.36
CA CYS A 329 -16.30 7.53 -3.36
C CYS A 329 -15.60 6.15 -3.28
N SER A 330 -15.97 5.35 -2.28
CA SER A 330 -15.42 4.00 -2.14
C SER A 330 -15.72 3.15 -3.39
N VAL A 331 -14.82 2.22 -3.76
CA VAL A 331 -15.04 1.29 -4.89
C VAL A 331 -16.38 0.55 -4.77
N SER A 332 -16.82 0.28 -3.53
CA SER A 332 -18.14 -0.31 -3.26
C SER A 332 -19.28 0.60 -3.71
N GLU A 333 -19.21 1.90 -3.39
CA GLU A 333 -20.20 2.89 -3.85
C GLU A 333 -20.17 3.05 -5.37
N ASP A 334 -18.99 3.00 -6.00
CA ASP A 334 -18.85 3.07 -7.46
C ASP A 334 -19.47 1.85 -8.15
N ILE A 335 -19.19 0.63 -7.65
CA ILE A 335 -19.77 -0.61 -8.18
C ILE A 335 -21.29 -0.64 -7.96
N LYS A 336 -21.77 -0.20 -6.79
CA LYS A 336 -23.19 -0.05 -6.50
C LYS A 336 -23.84 0.98 -7.43
N ALA A 337 -23.18 2.10 -7.70
CA ALA A 337 -23.67 3.14 -8.60
C ALA A 337 -23.77 2.64 -10.04
N ILE A 338 -22.83 1.81 -10.51
CA ILE A 338 -22.90 1.19 -11.85
C ILE A 338 -24.14 0.29 -11.97
N TYR A 339 -24.50 -0.44 -10.91
CA TYR A 339 -25.75 -1.22 -10.87
C TYR A 339 -27.00 -0.33 -10.82
N ILE A 340 -27.06 0.65 -9.91
CA ILE A 340 -28.23 1.56 -9.79
C ILE A 340 -28.47 2.31 -11.11
N ASN A 341 -27.41 2.80 -11.74
CA ASN A 341 -27.49 3.56 -12.98
C ASN A 341 -27.58 2.67 -14.23
N GLN A 342 -27.48 1.34 -14.08
CA GLN A 342 -27.54 0.35 -15.16
C GLN A 342 -26.56 0.65 -16.31
N GLN A 343 -25.33 1.03 -15.96
CA GLN A 343 -24.32 1.47 -16.94
C GLN A 343 -23.49 0.29 -17.44
N LEU A 344 -23.33 0.15 -18.76
CA LEU A 344 -22.45 -0.87 -19.37
C LEU A 344 -22.83 -2.33 -19.03
N THR A 345 -24.10 -2.58 -18.71
CA THR A 345 -24.62 -3.93 -18.51
C THR A 345 -24.45 -4.76 -19.79
N ASP A 346 -23.95 -5.98 -19.65
CA ASP A 346 -23.61 -6.89 -20.74
C ASP A 346 -24.36 -8.23 -20.65
N MET A 347 -25.23 -8.38 -19.64
CA MET A 347 -26.08 -9.55 -19.45
C MET A 347 -27.37 -9.21 -18.67
N GLU A 348 -28.38 -10.07 -18.77
CA GLU A 348 -29.62 -9.98 -17.99
C GLU A 348 -29.91 -11.27 -17.21
N LEU A 349 -30.39 -11.16 -15.97
CA LEU A 349 -31.09 -12.24 -15.28
C LEU A 349 -32.60 -12.09 -15.52
N ARG A 350 -33.29 -13.16 -15.88
CA ARG A 350 -34.73 -13.10 -16.22
C ARG A 350 -35.53 -14.06 -15.35
N THR A 351 -36.49 -13.53 -14.60
CA THR A 351 -37.54 -14.33 -13.95
C THR A 351 -38.70 -14.52 -14.93
N LYS A 352 -39.73 -15.23 -14.50
CA LYS A 352 -40.97 -15.39 -15.28
C LYS A 352 -41.67 -14.05 -15.59
N THR A 353 -41.40 -13.02 -14.81
CA THR A 353 -42.15 -11.74 -14.82
C THR A 353 -41.29 -10.52 -15.14
N LYS A 354 -39.98 -10.55 -14.88
CA LYS A 354 -39.10 -9.38 -14.98
C LYS A 354 -37.69 -9.73 -15.48
N SER A 355 -37.06 -8.81 -16.20
CA SER A 355 -35.64 -8.86 -16.55
C SER A 355 -34.85 -7.88 -15.68
N PHE A 356 -33.64 -8.28 -15.28
CA PHE A 356 -32.71 -7.54 -14.45
C PHE A 356 -31.36 -7.42 -15.15
N PRO A 357 -30.99 -6.25 -15.68
CA PRO A 357 -29.68 -6.06 -16.29
C PRO A 357 -28.56 -6.14 -15.25
N ALA A 358 -27.43 -6.71 -15.66
CA ALA A 358 -26.29 -7.02 -14.81
C ALA A 358 -24.99 -7.07 -15.62
N HIS A 359 -23.89 -7.29 -14.92
CA HIS A 359 -22.54 -7.37 -15.45
C HIS A 359 -22.00 -8.77 -15.26
N LYS A 360 -21.63 -9.44 -16.35
CA LYS A 360 -21.08 -10.78 -16.38
C LYS A 360 -19.89 -10.91 -15.43
N VAL A 361 -18.99 -9.93 -15.43
CA VAL A 361 -17.81 -9.92 -14.56
C VAL A 361 -18.16 -9.87 -13.08
N VAL A 362 -19.16 -9.08 -12.67
CA VAL A 362 -19.57 -8.99 -11.26
C VAL A 362 -20.22 -10.29 -10.82
N LEU A 363 -21.09 -10.85 -11.65
CA LEU A 363 -21.74 -12.13 -11.36
C LEU A 363 -20.72 -13.28 -11.23
N CYS A 364 -19.74 -13.38 -12.14
CA CYS A 364 -18.69 -14.40 -12.05
C CYS A 364 -17.81 -14.21 -10.80
N VAL A 365 -17.29 -13.01 -10.55
CA VAL A 365 -16.38 -12.77 -9.42
C VAL A 365 -17.04 -13.02 -8.08
N ARG A 366 -18.35 -12.79 -7.98
CA ARG A 366 -19.10 -12.74 -6.71
C ARG A 366 -19.99 -13.96 -6.50
N SER A 367 -20.09 -14.86 -7.48
CA SER A 367 -20.86 -16.10 -7.37
C SER A 367 -20.18 -17.24 -8.13
N PRO A 368 -19.63 -18.24 -7.42
CA PRO A 368 -19.06 -19.44 -8.05
C PRO A 368 -20.04 -20.18 -8.97
N VAL A 369 -21.35 -20.06 -8.72
CA VAL A 369 -22.40 -20.66 -9.55
C VAL A 369 -22.48 -19.94 -10.90
N PHE A 370 -22.51 -18.61 -10.90
CA PHE A 370 -22.50 -17.83 -12.15
C PHE A 370 -21.16 -17.95 -12.87
N GLU A 371 -20.04 -17.98 -12.14
CA GLU A 371 -18.71 -18.23 -12.72
C GLU A 371 -18.70 -19.55 -13.49
N ALA A 372 -19.09 -20.66 -12.85
CA ALA A 372 -19.13 -21.97 -13.50
C ALA A 372 -20.09 -21.99 -14.70
N MET A 373 -21.25 -21.36 -14.59
CA MET A 373 -22.23 -21.26 -15.67
C MET A 373 -21.71 -20.48 -16.89
N LEU A 374 -20.90 -19.43 -16.67
CA LEU A 374 -20.49 -18.47 -17.70
C LEU A 374 -19.09 -18.70 -18.26
N THR A 375 -18.33 -19.62 -17.66
CA THR A 375 -16.97 -20.00 -18.07
C THR A 375 -16.87 -21.44 -18.60
N SER A 376 -17.92 -22.25 -18.44
CA SER A 376 -18.01 -23.61 -19.01
C SER A 376 -18.49 -23.60 -20.47
N ASP A 377 -18.33 -24.69 -21.22
CA ASP A 377 -18.85 -24.83 -22.60
C ASP A 377 -20.38 -25.10 -22.63
N MET A 378 -21.15 -24.48 -21.73
CA MET A 378 -22.60 -24.61 -21.65
C MET A 378 -23.33 -23.56 -22.51
N LYS A 379 -24.64 -23.74 -22.73
CA LYS A 379 -25.43 -22.88 -23.65
C LYS A 379 -25.46 -21.43 -23.17
N GLU A 380 -25.37 -21.24 -21.86
CA GLU A 380 -25.44 -19.99 -21.12
C GLU A 380 -24.23 -19.08 -21.41
N THR A 381 -23.11 -19.64 -21.86
CA THR A 381 -21.84 -18.93 -22.15
C THR A 381 -21.96 -17.98 -23.33
N ASN A 382 -22.87 -18.28 -24.27
CA ASN A 382 -23.11 -17.51 -25.50
C ASN A 382 -24.43 -16.72 -25.50
N THR A 383 -25.15 -16.71 -24.38
CA THR A 383 -26.43 -16.00 -24.26
C THR A 383 -26.28 -14.77 -23.37
N ALA A 384 -26.77 -13.61 -23.84
CA ALA A 384 -26.81 -12.38 -23.06
C ALA A 384 -27.90 -12.39 -21.95
N CYS A 385 -28.58 -13.51 -21.73
CA CYS A 385 -29.68 -13.63 -20.78
C CYS A 385 -29.67 -15.00 -20.09
N ILE A 386 -29.73 -15.01 -18.76
CA ILE A 386 -29.82 -16.21 -17.92
C ILE A 386 -31.24 -16.29 -17.33
N PRO A 387 -32.01 -17.35 -17.61
CA PRO A 387 -33.29 -17.57 -16.95
C PRO A 387 -33.10 -18.06 -15.50
N VAL A 388 -33.80 -17.43 -14.56
CA VAL A 388 -33.87 -17.73 -13.12
C VAL A 388 -35.34 -17.87 -12.70
N ASP A 389 -36.03 -18.78 -13.38
CA ASP A 389 -37.48 -19.01 -13.25
C ASP A 389 -37.93 -19.54 -11.89
N ASP A 390 -36.98 -19.99 -11.07
CA ASP A 390 -37.14 -20.50 -9.71
C ASP A 390 -37.08 -19.40 -8.63
N LEU A 391 -36.69 -18.18 -8.99
CA LEU A 391 -36.58 -17.05 -8.06
C LEU A 391 -37.70 -16.02 -8.29
N GLU A 392 -38.18 -15.44 -7.19
CA GLU A 392 -39.10 -14.29 -7.20
C GLU A 392 -38.36 -12.98 -7.51
N ASP A 393 -39.05 -12.02 -8.12
CA ASP A 393 -38.48 -10.73 -8.53
C ASP A 393 -37.73 -10.01 -7.40
N ASP A 394 -38.35 -9.94 -6.21
CA ASP A 394 -37.76 -9.31 -5.02
C ASP A 394 -36.47 -10.04 -4.57
N THR A 395 -36.42 -11.35 -4.75
CA THR A 395 -35.24 -12.17 -4.37
C THR A 395 -34.08 -11.91 -5.32
N VAL A 396 -34.34 -11.81 -6.62
CA VAL A 396 -33.32 -11.49 -7.63
C VAL A 396 -32.79 -10.06 -7.43
N GLU A 397 -33.66 -9.11 -7.09
CA GLU A 397 -33.26 -7.73 -6.81
C GLU A 397 -32.35 -7.62 -5.57
N GLN A 398 -32.68 -8.33 -4.50
CA GLN A 398 -31.85 -8.40 -3.29
C GLN A 398 -30.53 -9.13 -3.54
N LEU A 399 -30.56 -10.24 -4.29
CA LEU A 399 -29.36 -10.95 -4.68
C LEU A 399 -28.41 -10.05 -5.46
N LEU A 400 -28.91 -9.35 -6.48
CA LEU A 400 -28.09 -8.43 -7.26
C LEU A 400 -27.55 -7.30 -6.37
N LEU A 401 -28.40 -6.64 -5.57
CA LEU A 401 -27.95 -5.58 -4.66
C LEU A 401 -26.81 -6.04 -3.75
N PHE A 402 -26.91 -7.26 -3.21
CA PHE A 402 -25.85 -7.86 -2.39
C PHE A 402 -24.56 -8.10 -3.19
N LEU A 403 -24.66 -8.63 -4.42
CA LEU A 403 -23.49 -8.89 -5.25
C LEU A 403 -22.71 -7.60 -5.60
N TYR A 404 -23.41 -6.46 -5.75
CA TYR A 404 -22.80 -5.15 -6.06
C TYR A 404 -22.42 -4.31 -4.84
N SER A 405 -22.90 -4.61 -3.62
CA SER A 405 -22.71 -3.71 -2.47
C SER A 405 -22.37 -4.36 -1.13
N ASP A 406 -22.32 -5.70 -1.05
CA ASP A 406 -22.14 -6.44 0.22
C ASP A 406 -23.20 -6.11 1.29
N SER A 407 -24.32 -5.49 0.90
CA SER A 407 -25.41 -5.06 1.81
C SER A 407 -26.75 -5.63 1.35
N LEU A 408 -27.59 -5.95 2.35
CA LEU A 408 -28.99 -6.37 2.21
C LEU A 408 -29.95 -5.31 2.76
N GLU A 409 -29.48 -4.08 2.99
CA GLU A 409 -30.35 -2.97 3.36
C GLU A 409 -31.30 -2.66 2.19
N ARG A 410 -32.61 -2.81 2.44
CA ARG A 410 -33.63 -2.52 1.42
C ARG A 410 -33.48 -1.05 0.97
N LEU A 411 -33.42 -0.86 -0.36
CA LEU A 411 -33.45 0.45 -1.02
C LEU A 411 -34.68 1.27 -0.64
#